data_AF-A0A193LI01-F1
#
_entry.id   AF-A0A193LI01-F1
#
_cell.length_a   1.000
_cell.length_b   1.000
_cell.length_c   1.000
_cell.angle_alpha   90.00
_cell.angle_beta   90.00
_cell.angle_gamma   90.00
#
_symmetry.space_group_name_H-M   'P 1'
#
loop_
_entity.id
_entity.type
_entity.pdbx_description
1 polymer ?
#
loop_
_entity_poly.entity_id
_entity_poly.type
_entity_poly.pdbx_seq_one_letter_code
_entity_poly.pdbx_strand_id
1 'polypeptide(L)'
;MKGRHYFLAALACALFSFTSLARSADEFPSADIAARGLQDVDFPRMQKLARDVYAYEGLHSPLPNGVVFNTVSLIVVTSDGVLVADGQGDVWQTKLMIESIKKLTSKPVKYVVVASDHPDHVGGNAAFKAEYPGVEFISTSASQKKLWNTSTRPAQIVDDERTLKLGRTEMQVLNLGRAHTGGDLAVYLPKSKVLFLGEIYMRGLFPAMRSAYPSEWLAALEKAQAMDVAWYVTGHGFVDDAVTMERDLEVYKQAIAAVIKESKRLHAAGYACVSTKDCAAVQKADWGQYAAWPASANQAPYVIKRIYQEIEGTLDATATSSRSNLVDLWASGKAAFGEYVTQMHRPGEPRSDEPPRYTVQTGLDLAANPLLDYAFLNLEQHYDLESARNVAKGLGSGTPDEAMALLVRIPPISEDGVEVSRARVKELLALGADGVVLPHVRSAEEARTAISFFEGYNVWSPSNPDGDVVAMLLVEDPDVFADLEEIANMPGYSVLACGIGSLTNALGGDREAAEKLNLEVLAHSQRVGMADVITANPESVEMRVKQGFLGLLVYGPKAAETVRLGRAAAGR
;
A
#
# COMPACT_ATOMS: atom_id res chain seq x y z
N MET A 1 -93.63 25.83 8.97
CA MET A 1 -93.62 24.50 8.33
C MET A 1 -92.83 24.61 7.03
N LYS A 2 -91.57 24.21 7.01
CA LYS A 2 -90.65 24.42 5.87
C LYS A 2 -90.02 23.09 5.48
N GLY A 3 -90.37 22.57 4.31
CA GLY A 3 -89.72 21.43 3.68
C GLY A 3 -88.87 21.91 2.51
N ARG A 4 -87.60 21.52 2.48
CA ARG A 4 -86.70 21.65 1.33
C ARG A 4 -85.97 20.33 1.19
N HIS A 5 -86.21 19.64 0.08
CA HIS A 5 -85.42 18.48 -0.35
C HIS A 5 -84.30 18.97 -1.27
N TYR A 6 -83.07 18.62 -0.95
CA TYR A 6 -81.92 18.75 -1.85
C TYR A 6 -81.31 17.36 -2.05
N PHE A 7 -81.15 16.99 -3.32
CA PHE A 7 -80.37 15.86 -3.79
C PHE A 7 -78.89 16.10 -3.44
N LEU A 8 -78.25 15.14 -2.79
CA LEU A 8 -76.81 15.07 -2.59
C LEU A 8 -76.23 14.01 -3.54
N ALA A 9 -75.32 14.44 -4.41
CA ALA A 9 -74.44 13.56 -5.17
C ALA A 9 -73.34 13.05 -4.23
N ALA A 10 -73.13 11.73 -4.22
CA ALA A 10 -72.07 11.08 -3.46
C ALA A 10 -70.72 11.22 -4.19
N LEU A 11 -69.74 11.86 -3.54
CA LEU A 11 -68.33 11.78 -3.91
C LEU A 11 -67.65 10.85 -2.91
N ALA A 12 -67.12 9.72 -3.40
CA ALA A 12 -66.36 8.78 -2.57
C ALA A 12 -64.95 9.34 -2.29
N CYS A 13 -64.68 9.68 -1.03
CA CYS A 13 -63.32 9.88 -0.54
C CYS A 13 -62.76 8.53 -0.05
N ALA A 14 -61.83 7.96 -0.80
CA ALA A 14 -60.99 6.87 -0.31
C ALA A 14 -59.94 7.45 0.66
N LEU A 15 -60.07 7.11 1.94
CA LEU A 15 -59.04 7.34 2.96
C LEU A 15 -57.88 6.37 2.70
N PHE A 16 -56.77 6.86 2.15
CA PHE A 16 -55.49 6.15 2.22
C PHE A 16 -54.93 6.32 3.63
N SER A 17 -55.01 5.26 4.43
CA SER A 17 -54.24 5.15 5.67
C SER A 17 -52.76 5.07 5.32
N PHE A 18 -52.02 6.14 5.58
CA PHE A 18 -50.56 6.09 5.63
C PHE A 18 -50.15 5.27 6.85
N THR A 19 -49.93 3.97 6.67
CA THR A 19 -49.11 3.21 7.60
C THR A 19 -47.66 3.57 7.31
N SER A 20 -47.08 4.47 8.12
CA SER A 20 -45.62 4.58 8.19
C SER A 20 -45.09 3.26 8.72
N LEU A 21 -44.57 2.41 7.85
CA LEU A 21 -43.69 1.32 8.27
C LEU A 21 -42.45 1.97 8.87
N ALA A 22 -42.42 2.08 10.20
CA ALA A 22 -41.20 2.34 10.93
C ALA A 22 -40.23 1.21 10.57
N ARG A 23 -39.19 1.53 9.80
CA ARG A 23 -38.10 0.61 9.52
C ARG A 23 -37.47 0.26 10.86
N SER A 24 -37.43 -1.03 11.20
CA SER A 24 -36.84 -1.48 12.46
C SER A 24 -35.41 -0.93 12.58
N ALA A 25 -34.97 -0.65 13.81
CA ALA A 25 -33.59 -0.27 14.10
C ALA A 25 -32.57 -1.39 13.77
N ASP A 26 -33.03 -2.57 13.33
CA ASP A 26 -32.24 -3.79 13.16
C ASP A 26 -31.60 -3.97 11.77
N GLU A 27 -31.91 -3.13 10.76
CA GLU A 27 -31.23 -3.21 9.46
C GLU A 27 -30.33 -2.00 9.22
N PHE A 28 -29.06 -2.14 9.63
CA PHE A 28 -28.02 -1.24 9.14
C PHE A 28 -27.90 -1.39 7.61
N PRO A 29 -28.05 -0.32 6.83
CA PRO A 29 -28.24 -0.47 5.41
C PRO A 29 -26.90 -0.69 4.70
N SER A 30 -26.76 -1.84 4.06
CA SER A 30 -25.56 -2.32 3.37
C SER A 30 -24.94 -1.30 2.41
N ALA A 31 -23.61 -1.29 2.29
CA ALA A 31 -22.89 -0.57 1.24
C ALA A 31 -22.93 -1.29 -0.12
N ASP A 32 -23.36 -2.57 -0.13
CA ASP A 32 -23.58 -3.32 -1.37
C ASP A 32 -24.72 -2.69 -2.19
N ILE A 33 -24.41 -2.30 -3.42
CA ILE A 33 -25.38 -1.67 -4.32
C ILE A 33 -26.55 -2.61 -4.65
N ALA A 34 -26.30 -3.92 -4.76
CA ALA A 34 -27.32 -4.90 -5.10
C ALA A 34 -28.32 -5.07 -3.94
N ALA A 35 -27.82 -5.05 -2.69
CA ALA A 35 -28.65 -5.06 -1.49
C ALA A 35 -29.54 -3.80 -1.36
N ARG A 36 -29.20 -2.73 -2.09
CA ARG A 36 -29.98 -1.48 -2.19
C ARG A 36 -30.90 -1.45 -3.41
N GLY A 37 -30.91 -2.50 -4.24
CA GLY A 37 -31.70 -2.57 -5.48
C GLY A 37 -31.16 -1.69 -6.60
N LEU A 38 -29.86 -1.36 -6.56
CA LEU A 38 -29.18 -0.53 -7.55
C LEU A 38 -28.31 -1.38 -8.48
N GLN A 39 -27.98 -0.81 -9.64
CA GLN A 39 -27.16 -1.39 -10.68
C GLN A 39 -26.03 -0.44 -11.06
N ASP A 40 -24.99 -0.96 -11.73
CA ASP A 40 -23.84 -0.16 -12.16
C ASP A 40 -24.23 1.08 -12.99
N VAL A 41 -25.28 0.94 -13.81
CA VAL A 41 -25.83 2.02 -14.66
C VAL A 41 -26.42 3.19 -13.88
N ASP A 42 -26.73 3.00 -12.60
CA ASP A 42 -27.23 4.06 -11.73
C ASP A 42 -26.12 5.02 -11.29
N PHE A 43 -24.85 4.72 -11.59
CA PHE A 43 -23.68 5.50 -11.20
C PHE A 43 -23.02 6.21 -12.40
N PRO A 44 -22.35 7.35 -12.18
CA PRO A 44 -22.18 8.00 -10.87
C PRO A 44 -23.43 8.73 -10.40
N ARG A 45 -23.58 8.85 -9.08
CA ARG A 45 -24.67 9.62 -8.44
C ARG A 45 -24.12 10.91 -7.89
N MET A 46 -24.93 11.96 -7.93
CA MET A 46 -24.60 13.28 -7.38
C MET A 46 -25.73 13.75 -6.49
N GLN A 47 -25.48 13.90 -5.19
CA GLN A 47 -26.46 14.39 -4.23
C GLN A 47 -26.09 15.80 -3.78
N LYS A 48 -27.04 16.72 -3.87
CA LYS A 48 -26.89 18.07 -3.30
C LYS A 48 -27.19 18.03 -1.80
N LEU A 49 -26.19 18.37 -0.99
CA LEU A 49 -26.31 18.38 0.47
C LEU A 49 -26.71 19.76 0.99
N ALA A 50 -26.08 20.80 0.43
CA ALA A 50 -26.36 22.18 0.75
C ALA A 50 -26.22 23.05 -0.51
N ARG A 51 -26.40 24.36 -0.35
CA ARG A 51 -26.10 25.29 -1.43
C ARG A 51 -24.63 25.15 -1.84
N ASP A 52 -24.41 24.78 -3.10
CA ASP A 52 -23.09 24.66 -3.72
C ASP A 52 -22.19 23.56 -3.12
N VAL A 53 -22.77 22.61 -2.37
CA VAL A 53 -22.08 21.47 -1.75
C VAL A 53 -22.75 20.16 -2.17
N TYR A 54 -21.96 19.22 -2.68
CA TYR A 54 -22.44 17.98 -3.27
C TYR A 54 -21.62 16.79 -2.78
N ALA A 55 -22.27 15.64 -2.62
CA ALA A 55 -21.60 14.34 -2.54
C ALA A 55 -21.66 13.68 -3.92
N TYR A 56 -20.52 13.16 -4.37
CA TYR A 56 -20.39 12.36 -5.57
C TYR A 56 -20.16 10.91 -5.17
N GLU A 57 -20.95 9.99 -5.70
CA GLU A 57 -20.81 8.55 -5.47
C GLU A 57 -20.35 7.89 -6.77
N GLY A 58 -19.16 7.30 -6.75
CA GLY A 58 -18.60 6.51 -7.85
C GLY A 58 -18.38 5.06 -7.41
N LEU A 59 -18.44 4.11 -8.35
CA LEU A 59 -18.28 2.70 -8.00
C LEU A 59 -16.81 2.37 -7.69
N HIS A 60 -16.58 1.59 -6.66
CA HIS A 60 -15.30 0.92 -6.42
C HIS A 60 -15.25 -0.41 -7.18
N SER A 61 -14.05 -0.93 -7.42
CA SER A 61 -13.86 -2.27 -7.97
C SER A 61 -14.56 -3.32 -7.08
N PRO A 62 -15.21 -4.35 -7.66
CA PRO A 62 -15.84 -5.39 -6.86
C PRO A 62 -14.85 -6.09 -5.92
N LEU A 63 -15.29 -6.40 -4.70
CA LEU A 63 -14.56 -7.30 -3.82
C LEU A 63 -14.50 -8.71 -4.44
N PRO A 64 -13.53 -9.57 -4.04
CA PRO A 64 -13.42 -10.94 -4.55
C PRO A 64 -14.69 -11.80 -4.37
N ASN A 65 -15.54 -11.44 -3.41
CA ASN A 65 -16.83 -12.11 -3.16
C ASN A 65 -18.00 -11.51 -3.97
N GLY A 66 -17.72 -10.61 -4.91
CA GLY A 66 -18.71 -9.98 -5.79
C GLY A 66 -19.43 -8.77 -5.20
N VAL A 67 -19.17 -8.39 -3.95
CA VAL A 67 -19.75 -7.18 -3.35
C VAL A 67 -19.20 -5.95 -4.06
N VAL A 68 -20.11 -5.12 -4.59
CA VAL A 68 -19.79 -3.83 -5.19
C VAL A 68 -20.29 -2.74 -4.25
N PHE A 69 -19.40 -1.83 -3.89
CA PHE A 69 -19.72 -0.65 -3.09
C PHE A 69 -19.12 0.59 -3.75
N ASN A 70 -19.46 1.77 -3.25
CA ASN A 70 -19.05 3.04 -3.83
C ASN A 70 -17.97 3.74 -2.98
N THR A 71 -17.16 4.56 -3.63
CA THR A 71 -16.42 5.66 -3.01
C THR A 71 -17.28 6.92 -3.04
N VAL A 72 -17.07 7.81 -2.06
CA VAL A 72 -17.77 9.09 -1.95
C VAL A 72 -16.76 10.21 -1.89
N SER A 73 -16.94 11.21 -2.76
CA SER A 73 -16.16 12.45 -2.75
C SER A 73 -17.04 13.63 -2.37
N LEU A 74 -16.48 14.61 -1.65
CA LEU A 74 -17.14 15.90 -1.43
C LEU A 74 -16.75 16.90 -2.52
N ILE A 75 -17.72 17.58 -3.12
CA ILE A 75 -17.50 18.65 -4.10
C ILE A 75 -18.08 19.96 -3.55
N VAL A 76 -17.24 20.98 -3.43
CA VAL A 76 -17.64 22.32 -2.98
C VAL A 76 -17.38 23.32 -4.10
N VAL A 77 -18.46 23.85 -4.68
CA VAL A 77 -18.40 24.86 -5.73
C VAL A 77 -18.39 26.25 -5.11
N THR A 78 -17.46 27.11 -5.55
CA THR A 78 -17.35 28.49 -5.06
C THR A 78 -17.27 29.47 -6.23
N SER A 79 -17.20 30.78 -5.93
CA SER A 79 -17.02 31.80 -6.98
C SER A 79 -15.63 31.76 -7.63
N ASP A 80 -14.63 31.17 -6.96
CA ASP A 80 -13.22 31.31 -7.33
C ASP A 80 -12.56 29.96 -7.71
N GLY A 81 -13.30 28.86 -7.56
CA GLY A 81 -12.82 27.51 -7.86
C GLY A 81 -13.68 26.44 -7.22
N VAL A 82 -13.27 25.19 -7.41
CA VAL A 82 -13.87 24.02 -6.78
C VAL A 82 -12.85 23.38 -5.84
N LEU A 83 -13.30 22.97 -4.66
CA LEU A 83 -12.58 22.04 -3.80
C LEU A 83 -13.22 20.66 -3.95
N VAL A 84 -12.38 19.64 -4.12
CA VAL A 84 -12.79 18.23 -4.04
C VAL A 84 -12.11 17.61 -2.83
N ALA A 85 -12.83 16.83 -2.03
CA ALA A 85 -12.24 15.96 -1.00
C ALA A 85 -12.41 14.51 -1.45
N ASP A 86 -11.29 13.81 -1.51
CA ASP A 86 -11.05 12.51 -2.15
C ASP A 86 -11.30 12.44 -3.66
N GLY A 87 -10.37 11.76 -4.35
CA GLY A 87 -10.47 11.41 -5.76
C GLY A 87 -11.27 10.12 -5.96
N GLN A 88 -10.89 9.34 -6.97
CA GLN A 88 -11.47 8.03 -7.26
C GLN A 88 -10.35 7.03 -7.58
N GLY A 89 -10.70 5.74 -7.68
CA GLY A 89 -9.71 4.66 -7.71
C GLY A 89 -8.89 4.56 -8.98
N ASP A 90 -9.37 5.16 -10.06
CA ASP A 90 -8.64 5.22 -11.31
C ASP A 90 -8.91 6.51 -12.11
N VAL A 91 -8.09 6.70 -13.14
CA VAL A 91 -8.11 7.88 -14.01
C VAL A 91 -9.44 8.01 -14.76
N TRP A 92 -10.09 6.91 -15.15
CA TRP A 92 -11.35 6.94 -15.87
C TRP A 92 -12.49 7.36 -14.96
N GLN A 93 -12.58 6.80 -13.75
CA GLN A 93 -13.56 7.17 -12.74
C GLN A 93 -13.40 8.63 -12.31
N THR A 94 -12.16 9.09 -12.13
CA THR A 94 -11.89 10.50 -11.80
C THR A 94 -12.27 11.43 -12.94
N LYS A 95 -12.09 11.02 -14.21
CA LYS A 95 -12.59 11.79 -15.37
C LYS A 95 -14.11 11.92 -15.36
N LEU A 96 -14.86 10.87 -15.01
CA LEU A 96 -16.32 10.96 -14.88
C LEU A 96 -16.75 11.93 -13.79
N MET A 97 -16.02 11.98 -12.67
CA MET A 97 -16.26 12.97 -11.63
C MET A 97 -15.98 14.39 -12.13
N ILE A 98 -14.86 14.61 -12.82
CA ILE A 98 -14.52 15.91 -13.44
C ILE A 98 -15.61 16.36 -14.43
N GLU A 99 -16.11 15.46 -15.28
CA GLU A 99 -17.22 15.77 -16.19
C GLU A 99 -18.52 16.08 -15.45
N SER A 100 -18.74 15.45 -14.29
CA SER A 100 -19.87 15.79 -13.42
C SER A 100 -19.71 17.16 -12.76
N ILE A 101 -18.50 17.54 -12.35
CA ILE A 101 -18.19 18.90 -11.84
C ILE A 101 -18.41 19.96 -12.93
N LYS A 102 -18.00 19.70 -14.18
CA LYS A 102 -18.19 20.63 -15.31
C LYS A 102 -19.66 20.91 -15.61
N LYS A 103 -20.57 19.98 -15.31
CA LYS A 103 -22.03 20.21 -15.42
C LYS A 103 -22.56 21.17 -14.34
N LEU A 104 -21.87 21.29 -13.20
CA LEU A 104 -22.24 22.18 -12.11
C LEU A 104 -21.64 23.58 -12.26
N THR A 105 -20.44 23.69 -12.84
CA THR A 105 -19.68 24.95 -12.89
C THR A 105 -18.61 24.94 -13.97
N SER A 106 -18.28 26.13 -14.49
CA SER A 106 -17.13 26.35 -15.37
C SER A 106 -15.83 26.70 -14.61
N LYS A 107 -15.88 26.77 -13.28
CA LYS A 107 -14.73 27.10 -12.43
C LYS A 107 -13.76 25.91 -12.35
N PRO A 108 -12.44 26.15 -12.31
CA PRO A 108 -11.47 25.06 -12.22
C PRO A 108 -11.46 24.42 -10.84
N VAL A 109 -11.10 23.14 -10.76
CA VAL A 109 -10.72 22.51 -9.49
C VAL A 109 -9.39 23.12 -9.05
N LYS A 110 -9.40 23.74 -7.87
CA LYS A 110 -8.23 24.41 -7.27
C LYS A 110 -7.55 23.53 -6.24
N TYR A 111 -8.35 22.80 -5.45
CA TYR A 111 -7.88 21.98 -4.36
C TYR A 111 -8.45 20.57 -4.45
N VAL A 112 -7.58 19.58 -4.23
CA VAL A 112 -7.97 18.20 -3.94
C VAL A 112 -7.42 17.86 -2.56
N VAL A 113 -8.31 17.64 -1.59
CA VAL A 113 -7.96 17.21 -0.23
C VAL A 113 -7.92 15.69 -0.21
N VAL A 114 -6.77 15.13 0.17
CA VAL A 114 -6.57 13.70 0.37
C VAL A 114 -7.07 13.37 1.77
N ALA A 115 -8.28 12.84 1.85
CA ALA A 115 -8.92 12.41 3.09
C ALA A 115 -8.65 10.94 3.39
N SER A 116 -8.26 10.14 2.38
CA SER A 116 -7.56 8.86 2.55
C SER A 116 -6.39 8.73 1.57
N ASP A 117 -5.28 8.10 2.01
CA ASP A 117 -4.14 7.76 1.16
C ASP A 117 -4.31 6.45 0.38
N HIS A 118 -5.45 5.76 0.52
CA HIS A 118 -5.68 4.48 -0.13
C HIS A 118 -5.96 4.59 -1.63
N PRO A 119 -5.58 3.57 -2.43
CA PRO A 119 -5.62 3.63 -3.89
C PRO A 119 -6.98 3.97 -4.50
N ASP A 120 -8.07 3.60 -3.85
CA ASP A 120 -9.43 3.87 -4.31
C ASP A 120 -9.87 5.33 -4.15
N HIS A 121 -9.12 6.13 -3.38
CA HIS A 121 -9.33 7.57 -3.20
C HIS A 121 -8.30 8.41 -3.95
N VAL A 122 -7.12 7.86 -4.27
CA VAL A 122 -6.01 8.62 -4.89
C VAL A 122 -5.56 8.11 -6.25
N GLY A 123 -5.93 6.89 -6.65
CA GLY A 123 -5.41 6.20 -7.83
C GLY A 123 -5.69 6.91 -9.15
N GLY A 124 -6.75 7.71 -9.19
CA GLY A 124 -7.15 8.52 -10.34
C GLY A 124 -6.71 9.98 -10.33
N ASN A 125 -5.99 10.44 -9.30
CA ASN A 125 -5.67 11.85 -9.11
C ASN A 125 -4.94 12.49 -10.29
N ALA A 126 -4.20 11.71 -11.09
CA ALA A 126 -3.52 12.20 -12.30
C ALA A 126 -4.50 12.85 -13.30
N ALA A 127 -5.79 12.46 -13.31
CA ALA A 127 -6.82 13.09 -14.12
C ALA A 127 -7.06 14.56 -13.74
N PHE A 128 -7.05 14.89 -12.45
CA PHE A 128 -7.16 16.28 -12.00
C PHE A 128 -5.99 17.12 -12.48
N LYS A 129 -4.76 16.59 -12.37
CA LYS A 129 -3.56 17.32 -12.79
C LYS A 129 -3.52 17.53 -14.30
N ALA A 130 -4.00 16.55 -15.07
CA ALA A 130 -4.10 16.64 -16.52
C ALA A 130 -5.13 17.71 -16.96
N GLU A 131 -6.31 17.74 -16.33
CA GLU A 131 -7.36 18.72 -16.66
C GLU A 131 -7.04 20.12 -16.10
N TYR A 132 -6.49 20.18 -14.89
CA TYR A 132 -6.21 21.41 -14.14
C TYR A 132 -4.74 21.42 -13.71
N PRO A 133 -3.79 21.86 -14.57
CA PRO A 133 -2.36 21.85 -14.24
C PRO A 133 -1.98 22.61 -12.95
N GLY A 134 -2.79 23.63 -12.60
CA GLY A 134 -2.65 24.42 -11.38
C GLY A 134 -3.40 23.90 -10.16
N VAL A 135 -3.93 22.67 -10.19
CA VAL A 135 -4.56 22.04 -9.01
C VAL A 135 -3.50 21.75 -7.95
N GLU A 136 -3.86 21.99 -6.69
CA GLU A 136 -3.04 21.74 -5.52
C GLU A 136 -3.63 20.60 -4.70
N PHE A 137 -2.78 19.62 -4.36
CA PHE A 137 -3.15 18.49 -3.51
C PHE A 137 -2.75 18.80 -2.06
N ILE A 138 -3.70 18.59 -1.14
CA ILE A 138 -3.54 18.83 0.30
C ILE A 138 -3.62 17.49 1.03
N SER A 139 -2.67 17.20 1.91
CA SER A 139 -2.67 16.00 2.75
C SER A 139 -2.05 16.26 4.12
N THR A 140 -2.02 15.27 5.00
CA THR A 140 -1.10 15.25 6.15
C THR A 140 0.33 14.88 5.70
N SER A 141 1.30 15.06 6.60
CA SER A 141 2.67 14.56 6.41
C SER A 141 2.71 13.03 6.27
N ALA A 142 1.86 12.31 6.99
CA ALA A 142 1.78 10.85 6.93
C ALA A 142 1.35 10.35 5.55
N SER A 143 0.28 10.92 4.99
CA SER A 143 -0.22 10.57 3.65
C SER A 143 0.74 11.03 2.55
N GLN A 144 1.41 12.18 2.71
CA GLN A 144 2.40 12.65 1.73
C GLN A 144 3.56 11.67 1.57
N LYS A 145 4.06 11.08 2.67
CA LYS A 145 5.15 10.10 2.62
C LYS A 145 4.81 8.92 1.70
N LYS A 146 3.59 8.39 1.81
CA LYS A 146 3.10 7.30 0.94
C LYS A 146 2.90 7.73 -0.51
N LEU A 147 2.55 8.99 -0.73
CA LEU A 147 2.29 9.56 -2.07
C LEU A 147 3.52 10.23 -2.69
N TRP A 148 4.69 10.13 -2.07
CA TRP A 148 5.88 10.91 -2.44
C TRP A 148 6.33 10.69 -3.89
N ASN A 149 6.24 9.44 -4.36
CA ASN A 149 6.67 9.03 -5.70
C ASN A 149 5.56 9.14 -6.75
N THR A 150 4.41 9.72 -6.42
CA THR A 150 3.29 9.89 -7.36
C THR A 150 3.41 11.20 -8.14
N SER A 151 2.87 11.24 -9.36
CA SER A 151 2.78 12.47 -10.16
C SER A 151 1.83 13.52 -9.56
N THR A 152 1.09 13.14 -8.52
CA THR A 152 0.13 13.97 -7.78
C THR A 152 0.51 14.14 -6.32
N ARG A 153 1.82 14.09 -6.03
CA ARG A 153 2.35 14.31 -4.68
C ARG A 153 1.73 15.58 -4.06
N PRO A 154 1.12 15.47 -2.87
CA PRO A 154 0.62 16.62 -2.12
C PRO A 154 1.74 17.64 -1.88
N ALA A 155 1.49 18.89 -2.26
CA ALA A 155 2.43 19.99 -2.05
C ALA A 155 2.11 20.76 -0.76
N GLN A 156 0.88 20.63 -0.26
CA GLN A 156 0.40 21.34 0.91
C GLN A 156 0.08 20.37 2.03
N ILE A 157 0.60 20.70 3.22
CA ILE A 157 0.51 19.85 4.39
C ILE A 157 -0.40 20.51 5.44
N VAL A 158 -1.26 19.70 6.04
CA VAL A 158 -2.14 20.06 7.15
C VAL A 158 -2.03 18.95 8.20
N ASP A 159 -1.23 19.17 9.23
CA ASP A 159 -1.04 18.19 10.31
C ASP A 159 -1.99 18.41 11.50
N ASP A 160 -2.65 19.56 11.60
CA ASP A 160 -3.65 19.86 12.63
C ASP A 160 -4.93 20.43 11.98
N GLU A 161 -4.96 21.71 11.66
CA GLU A 161 -6.07 22.32 10.93
C GLU A 161 -5.62 23.39 9.93
N ARG A 162 -6.45 23.63 8.92
CA ARG A 162 -6.27 24.75 8.00
C ARG A 162 -7.61 25.25 7.47
N THR A 163 -7.84 26.54 7.65
CA THR A 163 -8.98 27.21 7.02
C THR A 163 -8.63 27.68 5.61
N LEU A 164 -9.36 27.18 4.62
CA LEU A 164 -9.33 27.62 3.23
C LEU A 164 -10.48 28.59 2.96
N LYS A 165 -10.16 29.74 2.37
CA LYS A 165 -11.15 30.69 1.85
C LYS A 165 -11.04 30.73 0.34
N LEU A 166 -12.07 30.23 -0.34
CA LEU A 166 -12.15 30.23 -1.80
C LEU A 166 -13.40 31.04 -2.19
N GLY A 167 -13.18 32.24 -2.71
CA GLY A 167 -14.23 33.24 -2.86
C GLY A 167 -14.83 33.63 -1.50
N ARG A 168 -16.15 33.50 -1.38
CA ARG A 168 -16.90 33.78 -0.13
C ARG A 168 -17.16 32.54 0.73
N THR A 169 -16.60 31.40 0.35
CA THR A 169 -16.82 30.13 1.04
C THR A 169 -15.63 29.83 1.94
N GLU A 170 -15.91 29.58 3.21
CA GLU A 170 -14.94 29.09 4.19
C GLU A 170 -15.09 27.57 4.33
N MET A 171 -13.97 26.86 4.24
CA MET A 171 -13.87 25.41 4.43
C MET A 171 -12.70 25.16 5.37
N GLN A 172 -12.87 24.26 6.33
CA GLN A 172 -11.82 23.86 7.27
C GLN A 172 -11.36 22.46 6.89
N VAL A 173 -10.07 22.31 6.59
CA VAL A 173 -9.40 21.02 6.42
C VAL A 173 -8.85 20.64 7.79
N LEU A 174 -9.25 19.48 8.30
CA LEU A 174 -9.03 19.09 9.69
C LEU A 174 -8.33 17.73 9.75
N ASN A 175 -7.31 17.61 10.58
CA ASN A 175 -6.77 16.34 11.02
C ASN A 175 -7.39 16.02 12.40
N LEU A 176 -8.37 15.12 12.42
CA LEU A 176 -9.03 14.73 13.68
C LEU A 176 -8.19 13.74 14.50
N GLY A 177 -7.00 13.36 14.02
CA GLY A 177 -6.16 12.31 14.56
C GLY A 177 -6.12 11.10 13.63
N ARG A 178 -5.21 10.17 13.91
CA ARG A 178 -5.08 8.94 13.13
C ARG A 178 -6.35 8.09 13.25
N ALA A 179 -6.77 7.48 12.15
CA ALA A 179 -8.02 6.75 12.08
C ALA A 179 -7.91 5.52 11.18
N HIS A 180 -8.52 5.54 10.00
CA HIS A 180 -8.43 4.46 9.01
C HIS A 180 -7.01 4.33 8.43
N THR A 181 -6.33 5.46 8.32
CA THR A 181 -4.92 5.60 7.99
C THR A 181 -4.19 6.43 9.06
N GLY A 182 -2.89 6.67 8.85
CA GLY A 182 -2.12 7.58 9.69
C GLY A 182 -2.34 9.05 9.37
N GLY A 183 -3.17 9.38 8.37
CA GLY A 183 -3.19 10.70 7.76
C GLY A 183 -4.53 11.14 7.18
N ASP A 184 -5.65 10.60 7.69
CA ASP A 184 -6.98 10.94 7.21
C ASP A 184 -7.33 12.42 7.50
N LEU A 185 -7.73 13.15 6.46
CA LEU A 185 -8.24 14.52 6.59
C LEU A 185 -9.75 14.56 6.50
N ALA A 186 -10.36 15.44 7.26
CA ALA A 186 -11.77 15.79 7.14
C ALA A 186 -11.93 17.19 6.53
N VAL A 187 -13.08 17.45 5.90
CA VAL A 187 -13.44 18.78 5.38
C VAL A 187 -14.76 19.24 5.99
N TYR A 188 -14.69 20.30 6.79
CA TYR A 188 -15.84 20.92 7.45
C TYR A 188 -16.24 22.24 6.80
N LEU A 189 -17.53 22.45 6.59
CA LEU A 189 -18.10 23.71 6.10
C LEU A 189 -18.97 24.35 7.18
N PRO A 190 -18.45 25.32 7.96
CA PRO A 190 -19.16 25.88 9.12
C PRO A 190 -20.53 26.46 8.80
N LYS A 191 -20.68 27.09 7.63
CA LYS A 191 -21.93 27.74 7.22
C LYS A 191 -23.06 26.76 6.90
N SER A 192 -22.72 25.64 6.27
CA SER A 192 -23.69 24.59 5.91
C SER A 192 -23.72 23.45 6.92
N LYS A 193 -22.81 23.45 7.90
CA LYS A 193 -22.63 22.39 8.91
C LYS A 193 -22.48 21.00 8.28
N VAL A 194 -21.75 20.93 7.16
CA VAL A 194 -21.44 19.68 6.46
C VAL A 194 -20.02 19.26 6.84
N LEU A 195 -19.85 18.04 7.32
CA LEU A 195 -18.55 17.45 7.64
C LEU A 195 -18.33 16.21 6.78
N PHE A 196 -17.38 16.28 5.86
CA PHE A 196 -16.87 15.12 5.15
C PHE A 196 -15.77 14.46 5.96
N LEU A 197 -15.94 13.17 6.23
CA LEU A 197 -15.07 12.37 7.08
C LEU A 197 -14.17 11.42 6.29
N GLY A 198 -14.31 11.32 4.95
CA GLY A 198 -13.60 10.31 4.17
C GLY A 198 -13.77 8.93 4.80
N GLU A 199 -12.69 8.15 4.86
CA GLU A 199 -12.72 6.81 5.46
C GLU A 199 -12.69 6.79 6.99
N ILE A 200 -12.65 7.94 7.68
CA ILE A 200 -12.94 7.98 9.13
C ILE A 200 -14.36 7.45 9.37
N TYR A 201 -15.28 7.65 8.42
CA TYR A 201 -16.63 7.09 8.43
C TYR A 201 -16.87 6.28 7.15
N MET A 202 -17.08 4.96 7.30
CA MET A 202 -17.41 4.04 6.21
C MET A 202 -18.78 3.40 6.42
N ARG A 203 -19.82 4.10 5.99
CA ARG A 203 -21.20 3.67 6.16
C ARG A 203 -21.47 2.35 5.42
N GLY A 204 -22.05 1.38 6.11
CA GLY A 204 -22.48 0.12 5.49
C GLY A 204 -21.37 -0.93 5.33
N LEU A 205 -20.16 -0.68 5.85
CA LEU A 205 -19.00 -1.58 5.71
C LEU A 205 -18.45 -2.02 7.08
N PHE A 206 -18.02 -3.27 7.17
CA PHE A 206 -17.27 -3.76 8.33
C PHE A 206 -15.95 -2.98 8.46
N PRO A 207 -15.54 -2.57 9.68
CA PRO A 207 -14.29 -1.82 9.87
C PRO A 207 -13.08 -2.46 9.19
N ALA A 208 -12.41 -1.69 8.33
CA ALA A 208 -11.18 -2.11 7.66
C ALA A 208 -9.97 -1.50 8.38
N MET A 209 -9.06 -2.34 8.89
CA MET A 209 -7.96 -1.90 9.77
C MET A 209 -6.57 -2.25 9.24
N ARG A 210 -6.39 -2.35 7.91
CA ARG A 210 -5.09 -2.66 7.30
C ARG A 210 -3.98 -1.69 7.74
N SER A 211 -4.27 -0.39 7.74
CA SER A 211 -3.34 0.68 8.14
C SER A 211 -3.85 1.55 9.29
N ALA A 212 -4.88 1.09 9.99
CA ALA A 212 -5.66 1.90 10.92
C ALA A 212 -4.98 2.06 12.29
N TYR A 213 -5.51 2.97 13.10
CA TYR A 213 -5.09 3.21 14.48
C TYR A 213 -6.32 3.02 15.36
N PRO A 214 -6.61 1.80 15.83
CA PRO A 214 -7.95 1.44 16.31
C PRO A 214 -8.49 2.34 17.42
N SER A 215 -7.73 2.54 18.50
CA SER A 215 -8.17 3.36 19.63
C SER A 215 -8.21 4.86 19.27
N GLU A 216 -7.32 5.33 18.40
CA GLU A 216 -7.31 6.72 17.91
C GLU A 216 -8.45 6.99 16.93
N TRP A 217 -8.83 6.01 16.12
CA TRP A 217 -9.97 6.11 15.20
C TRP A 217 -11.27 6.34 15.98
N LEU A 218 -11.46 5.63 17.09
CA LEU A 218 -12.58 5.87 17.98
C LEU A 218 -12.57 7.31 18.52
N ALA A 219 -11.41 7.83 18.92
CA ALA A 219 -11.26 9.21 19.37
C ALA A 219 -11.50 10.24 18.24
N ALA A 220 -11.13 9.94 17.00
CA ALA A 220 -11.41 10.79 15.85
C ALA A 220 -12.92 10.90 15.57
N LEU A 221 -13.66 9.79 15.69
CA LEU A 221 -15.13 9.77 15.60
C LEU A 221 -15.78 10.56 16.73
N GLU A 222 -15.28 10.46 17.96
CA GLU A 222 -15.76 11.24 19.11
C GLU A 222 -15.53 12.75 18.91
N LYS A 223 -14.36 13.15 18.39
CA LYS A 223 -14.08 14.54 18.03
C LYS A 223 -15.05 15.04 16.96
N ALA A 224 -15.30 14.24 15.91
CA ALA A 224 -16.26 14.61 14.87
C ALA A 224 -17.66 14.84 15.43
N GLN A 225 -18.12 13.98 16.34
CA GLN A 225 -19.44 14.10 16.98
C GLN A 225 -19.56 15.27 17.96
N ALA A 226 -18.44 15.78 18.48
CA ALA A 226 -18.42 16.96 19.34
C ALA A 226 -18.53 18.29 18.57
N MET A 227 -18.46 18.25 17.24
CA MET A 227 -18.55 19.44 16.38
C MET A 227 -20.01 19.85 16.10
N ASP A 228 -20.22 21.11 15.74
CA ASP A 228 -21.54 21.64 15.35
C ASP A 228 -21.93 21.23 13.91
N VAL A 229 -22.22 19.94 13.71
CA VAL A 229 -22.47 19.34 12.40
C VAL A 229 -23.95 19.01 12.22
N ALA A 230 -24.49 19.29 11.03
CA ALA A 230 -25.83 18.90 10.62
C ALA A 230 -25.82 17.73 9.63
N TRP A 231 -24.73 17.52 8.88
CA TRP A 231 -24.63 16.45 7.89
C TRP A 231 -23.23 15.84 7.88
N TYR A 232 -23.13 14.60 8.37
CA TYR A 232 -21.90 13.79 8.27
C TYR A 232 -21.86 13.06 6.94
N VAL A 233 -20.77 13.19 6.20
CA VAL A 233 -20.59 12.58 4.88
C VAL A 233 -19.50 11.54 4.96
N THR A 234 -19.86 10.32 4.57
CA THR A 234 -19.01 9.11 4.55
C THR A 234 -18.06 9.10 3.35
N GLY A 235 -16.97 8.34 3.42
CA GLY A 235 -16.08 8.04 2.27
C GLY A 235 -16.49 6.80 1.48
N HIS A 236 -17.29 5.92 2.10
CA HIS A 236 -17.86 4.73 1.46
C HIS A 236 -19.32 4.51 1.83
N GLY A 237 -20.07 3.84 0.96
CA GLY A 237 -21.50 3.66 1.13
C GLY A 237 -22.29 4.90 0.72
N PHE A 238 -23.60 4.85 0.94
CA PHE A 238 -24.51 5.85 0.38
C PHE A 238 -24.68 7.07 1.27
N VAL A 239 -24.76 8.25 0.67
CA VAL A 239 -25.18 9.46 1.34
C VAL A 239 -26.71 9.54 1.28
N ASP A 240 -27.34 9.46 2.44
CA ASP A 240 -28.78 9.62 2.62
C ASP A 240 -29.08 10.98 3.28
N ASP A 241 -30.27 11.18 3.84
CA ASP A 241 -30.60 12.41 4.57
C ASP A 241 -29.74 12.57 5.86
N ALA A 242 -29.61 13.82 6.32
CA ALA A 242 -28.78 14.18 7.47
C ALA A 242 -29.08 13.39 8.76
N VAL A 243 -30.35 13.11 9.05
CA VAL A 243 -30.75 12.36 10.27
C VAL A 243 -30.28 10.91 10.17
N THR A 244 -30.46 10.29 9.01
CA THR A 244 -29.95 8.94 8.73
C THR A 244 -28.43 8.90 8.85
N MET A 245 -27.72 9.90 8.31
CA MET A 245 -26.26 9.93 8.34
C MET A 245 -25.70 10.09 9.76
N GLU A 246 -26.32 10.91 10.61
CA GLU A 246 -25.94 11.07 12.02
C GLU A 246 -26.15 9.78 12.81
N ARG A 247 -27.32 9.15 12.66
CA ARG A 247 -27.61 7.84 13.28
C ARG A 247 -26.58 6.79 12.87
N ASP A 248 -26.27 6.71 11.59
CA ASP A 248 -25.40 5.66 11.05
C ASP A 248 -23.91 5.88 11.39
N LEU A 249 -23.50 7.13 11.63
CA LEU A 249 -22.19 7.44 12.21
C LEU A 249 -22.07 6.85 13.63
N GLU A 250 -23.10 7.01 14.46
CA GLU A 250 -23.13 6.43 15.80
C GLU A 250 -23.07 4.90 15.75
N VAL A 251 -23.81 4.27 14.83
CA VAL A 251 -23.75 2.81 14.64
C VAL A 251 -22.36 2.36 14.19
N TYR A 252 -21.71 3.10 13.28
CA TYR A 252 -20.35 2.79 12.83
C TYR A 252 -19.32 2.93 13.97
N LYS A 253 -19.44 3.98 14.79
CA LYS A 253 -18.62 4.14 16.01
C LYS A 253 -18.78 2.97 16.97
N GLN A 254 -20.01 2.48 17.17
CA GLN A 254 -20.28 1.29 17.98
C GLN A 254 -19.66 0.03 17.36
N ALA A 255 -19.64 -0.11 16.03
CA ALA A 255 -18.96 -1.21 15.35
C ALA A 255 -17.44 -1.19 15.61
N ILE A 256 -16.79 -0.01 15.50
CA ILE A 256 -15.37 0.16 15.84
C ILE A 256 -15.09 -0.24 17.29
N ALA A 257 -15.90 0.24 18.24
CA ALA A 257 -15.76 -0.12 19.64
C ALA A 257 -15.97 -1.63 19.89
N ALA A 258 -16.93 -2.25 19.20
CA ALA A 258 -17.22 -3.68 19.32
C ALA A 258 -16.07 -4.55 18.82
N VAL A 259 -15.50 -4.26 17.65
CA VAL A 259 -14.38 -5.04 17.12
C VAL A 259 -13.12 -4.87 17.97
N ILE A 260 -12.85 -3.67 18.50
CA ILE A 260 -11.75 -3.43 19.45
C ILE A 260 -11.93 -4.28 20.70
N LYS A 261 -13.13 -4.26 21.29
CA LYS A 261 -13.44 -5.02 22.49
C LYS A 261 -13.27 -6.53 22.25
N GLU A 262 -13.78 -7.03 21.14
CA GLU A 262 -13.72 -8.45 20.83
C GLU A 262 -12.28 -8.92 20.56
N SER A 263 -11.50 -8.17 19.77
CA SER A 263 -10.08 -8.50 19.57
C SER A 263 -9.28 -8.45 20.87
N LYS A 264 -9.54 -7.48 21.78
CA LYS A 264 -8.93 -7.47 23.11
C LYS A 264 -9.28 -8.71 23.93
N ARG A 265 -10.53 -9.19 23.86
CA ARG A 265 -10.97 -10.44 24.50
C ARG A 265 -10.22 -11.65 23.93
N LEU A 266 -10.08 -11.73 22.61
CA LEU A 266 -9.37 -12.82 21.93
C LEU A 266 -7.88 -12.84 22.30
N HIS A 267 -7.24 -11.67 22.35
CA HIS A 267 -5.84 -11.52 22.77
C HIS A 267 -5.66 -12.01 24.21
N ALA A 268 -6.50 -11.54 25.13
CA ALA A 268 -6.46 -11.94 26.53
C ALA A 268 -6.72 -13.44 26.74
N ALA A 269 -7.47 -14.08 25.85
CA ALA A 269 -7.70 -15.52 25.85
C ALA A 269 -6.56 -16.34 25.21
N GLY A 270 -5.52 -15.70 24.69
CA GLY A 270 -4.35 -16.35 24.10
C GLY A 270 -4.56 -16.91 22.69
N TYR A 271 -5.60 -16.47 21.98
CA TYR A 271 -5.78 -16.90 20.59
C TYR A 271 -4.81 -16.16 19.67
N ALA A 272 -3.95 -16.92 18.98
CA ALA A 272 -2.91 -16.35 18.12
C ALA A 272 -3.46 -15.71 16.84
N CYS A 273 -2.77 -14.66 16.39
CA CYS A 273 -2.93 -14.04 15.08
C CYS A 273 -1.55 -13.65 14.54
N VAL A 274 -0.84 -14.62 13.94
CA VAL A 274 0.54 -14.43 13.48
C VAL A 274 0.58 -13.62 12.19
N SER A 275 -0.37 -13.86 11.30
CA SER A 275 -0.56 -13.10 10.06
C SER A 275 -2.03 -13.05 9.67
N THR A 276 -2.39 -12.28 8.64
CA THR A 276 -3.76 -12.25 8.11
C THR A 276 -4.18 -13.58 7.47
N LYS A 277 -3.22 -14.40 7.02
CA LYS A 277 -3.46 -15.77 6.50
C LYS A 277 -3.47 -16.82 7.61
N ASP A 278 -2.77 -16.56 8.71
CA ASP A 278 -2.65 -17.45 9.88
C ASP A 278 -3.13 -16.73 11.14
N CYS A 279 -4.46 -16.65 11.27
CA CYS A 279 -5.13 -15.98 12.39
C CYS A 279 -6.20 -16.89 13.00
N ALA A 280 -5.78 -17.78 13.91
CA ALA A 280 -6.68 -18.69 14.62
C ALA A 280 -7.78 -17.95 15.42
N ALA A 281 -7.49 -16.72 15.87
CA ALA A 281 -8.43 -15.85 16.56
C ALA A 281 -9.69 -15.54 15.72
N VAL A 282 -9.62 -15.50 14.38
CA VAL A 282 -10.80 -15.24 13.52
C VAL A 282 -11.88 -16.30 13.73
N GLN A 283 -11.50 -17.56 13.91
CA GLN A 283 -12.46 -18.67 14.12
C GLN A 283 -13.16 -18.61 15.49
N LYS A 284 -12.68 -17.76 16.39
CA LYS A 284 -13.18 -17.60 17.76
C LYS A 284 -13.84 -16.25 17.99
N ALA A 285 -13.78 -15.38 16.99
CA ALA A 285 -14.34 -14.06 17.05
C ALA A 285 -15.87 -14.12 16.99
N ASP A 286 -16.51 -13.39 17.91
CA ASP A 286 -17.93 -13.11 17.88
C ASP A 286 -18.14 -11.64 17.54
N TRP A 287 -18.40 -11.37 16.26
CA TRP A 287 -18.69 -10.03 15.76
C TRP A 287 -20.12 -9.56 16.04
N GLY A 288 -20.95 -10.39 16.69
CA GLY A 288 -22.36 -10.11 16.93
C GLY A 288 -23.11 -9.73 15.64
N GLN A 289 -23.91 -8.67 15.72
CA GLN A 289 -24.67 -8.14 14.57
C GLN A 289 -23.80 -7.68 13.39
N TYR A 290 -22.53 -7.34 13.63
CA TYR A 290 -21.62 -6.86 12.60
C TYR A 290 -21.05 -7.99 11.72
N ALA A 291 -21.24 -9.25 12.11
CA ALA A 291 -20.81 -10.40 11.28
C ALA A 291 -21.45 -10.38 9.88
N ALA A 292 -22.68 -9.85 9.78
CA ALA A 292 -23.43 -9.75 8.53
C ALA A 292 -23.04 -8.54 7.66
N TRP A 293 -22.18 -7.65 8.15
CA TRP A 293 -21.77 -6.48 7.39
C TRP A 293 -20.87 -6.87 6.20
N PRO A 294 -21.00 -6.19 5.06
CA PRO A 294 -20.11 -6.40 3.93
C PRO A 294 -18.63 -6.30 4.32
N ALA A 295 -17.82 -7.14 3.68
CA ALA A 295 -16.38 -7.29 3.91
C ALA A 295 -15.96 -7.89 5.27
N SER A 296 -16.87 -8.26 6.17
CA SER A 296 -16.53 -8.80 7.49
C SER A 296 -15.54 -9.97 7.43
N ALA A 297 -15.80 -10.97 6.59
CA ALA A 297 -14.92 -12.13 6.42
C ALA A 297 -13.51 -11.75 5.91
N ASN A 298 -13.41 -10.78 5.01
CA ASN A 298 -12.15 -10.34 4.42
C ASN A 298 -11.35 -9.43 5.38
N GLN A 299 -12.05 -8.63 6.18
CA GLN A 299 -11.44 -7.62 7.06
C GLN A 299 -11.16 -8.14 8.47
N ALA A 300 -11.86 -9.18 8.95
CA ALA A 300 -11.69 -9.75 10.28
C ALA A 300 -10.22 -10.08 10.65
N PRO A 301 -9.40 -10.72 9.79
CA PRO A 301 -7.99 -10.96 10.13
C PRO A 301 -7.17 -9.67 10.29
N TYR A 302 -7.45 -8.64 9.48
CA TYR A 302 -6.77 -7.35 9.56
C TYR A 302 -7.12 -6.61 10.85
N VAL A 303 -8.41 -6.60 11.21
CA VAL A 303 -8.91 -6.04 12.47
C VAL A 303 -8.21 -6.65 13.66
N ILE A 304 -8.22 -7.99 13.78
CA ILE A 304 -7.58 -8.68 14.91
C ILE A 304 -6.08 -8.39 14.93
N LYS A 305 -5.38 -8.59 13.81
CA LYS A 305 -3.93 -8.34 13.71
C LYS A 305 -3.58 -6.92 14.15
N ARG A 306 -4.31 -5.92 13.64
CA ARG A 306 -4.02 -4.51 13.94
C ARG A 306 -4.26 -4.16 15.41
N ILE A 307 -5.31 -4.69 16.01
CA ILE A 307 -5.58 -4.47 17.44
C ILE A 307 -4.57 -5.21 18.32
N TYR A 308 -4.08 -6.38 17.91
CA TYR A 308 -3.00 -7.07 18.62
C TYR A 308 -1.71 -6.24 18.58
N GLN A 309 -1.37 -5.70 17.41
CA GLN A 309 -0.24 -4.77 17.27
C GLN A 309 -0.39 -3.53 18.16
N GLU A 310 -1.61 -3.00 18.33
CA GLU A 310 -1.88 -1.92 19.28
C GLU A 310 -1.59 -2.32 20.73
N ILE A 311 -2.05 -3.51 21.14
CA ILE A 311 -1.82 -4.04 22.50
C ILE A 311 -0.32 -4.27 22.76
N GLU A 312 0.41 -4.74 21.75
CA GLU A 312 1.83 -5.06 21.80
C GLU A 312 2.74 -3.83 21.60
N GLY A 313 2.18 -2.67 21.23
CA GLY A 313 2.95 -1.44 20.97
C GLY A 313 3.71 -1.43 19.64
N THR A 314 3.25 -2.18 18.63
CA THR A 314 3.93 -2.38 17.33
C THR A 314 3.20 -1.75 16.13
N LEU A 315 2.18 -0.90 16.37
CA LEU A 315 1.42 -0.23 15.29
C LEU A 315 2.30 0.60 14.33
N ASP A 316 3.29 1.30 14.87
CA ASP A 316 4.18 2.19 14.11
C ASP A 316 5.35 1.45 13.45
N ALA A 317 5.64 0.20 13.90
CA ALA A 317 6.62 -0.68 13.27
C ALA A 317 6.15 -1.20 11.90
N THR A 318 4.87 -1.04 11.58
CA THR A 318 4.25 -1.45 10.30
C THR A 318 3.69 -0.27 9.50
N ALA A 319 3.61 0.93 10.07
CA ALA A 319 3.14 2.13 9.38
C ALA A 319 4.27 2.93 8.71
N THR A 320 5.52 2.53 8.89
CA THR A 320 6.71 3.26 8.42
C THR A 320 7.44 2.58 7.26
N SER A 321 6.94 1.48 6.70
CA SER A 321 7.71 0.71 5.72
C SER A 321 6.99 0.69 4.36
N SER A 322 7.31 1.67 3.50
CA SER A 322 7.57 1.37 2.07
C SER A 322 8.84 0.53 1.91
N ARG A 323 9.59 0.40 3.00
CA ARG A 323 10.78 -0.40 3.19
C ARG A 323 10.47 -1.88 3.00
N SER A 324 11.11 -2.47 2.01
CA SER A 324 11.05 -3.91 1.75
C SER A 324 11.25 -4.74 3.02
N ASN A 325 10.47 -5.81 3.21
CA ASN A 325 10.67 -6.79 4.29
C ASN A 325 12.13 -7.32 4.31
N LEU A 326 12.79 -7.34 3.15
CA LEU A 326 14.22 -7.66 3.02
C LEU A 326 15.10 -6.71 3.84
N VAL A 327 14.87 -5.40 3.73
CA VAL A 327 15.66 -4.39 4.43
C VAL A 327 15.40 -4.46 5.94
N ASP A 328 14.18 -4.76 6.38
CA ASP A 328 13.86 -4.94 7.80
C ASP A 328 14.59 -6.16 8.41
N LEU A 329 14.68 -7.26 7.64
CA LEU A 329 15.47 -8.42 8.03
C LEU A 329 16.95 -8.04 8.20
N TRP A 330 17.55 -7.39 7.21
CA TRP A 330 18.96 -7.01 7.27
C TRP A 330 19.26 -5.97 8.34
N ALA A 331 18.41 -4.96 8.50
CA ALA A 331 18.56 -3.94 9.55
C ALA A 331 18.44 -4.52 10.97
N SER A 332 17.72 -5.64 11.13
CA SER A 332 17.65 -6.39 12.39
C SER A 332 18.73 -7.49 12.51
N GLY A 333 19.69 -7.54 11.59
CA GLY A 333 20.77 -8.54 11.58
C GLY A 333 20.29 -9.96 11.29
N LYS A 334 19.13 -10.12 10.66
CA LYS A 334 18.54 -11.43 10.34
C LYS A 334 18.89 -11.85 8.92
N ALA A 335 19.22 -13.13 8.77
CA ALA A 335 19.43 -13.74 7.47
C ALA A 335 18.12 -13.78 6.67
N ALA A 336 18.18 -13.33 5.41
CA ALA A 336 17.14 -13.39 4.41
C ALA A 336 17.49 -14.41 3.33
N PHE A 337 16.48 -15.11 2.81
CA PHE A 337 16.64 -16.21 1.87
C PHE A 337 15.97 -15.87 0.55
N GLY A 338 16.73 -15.90 -0.54
CA GLY A 338 16.21 -15.58 -1.86
C GLY A 338 16.57 -16.61 -2.89
N GLU A 339 15.79 -16.62 -3.98
CA GLU A 339 15.99 -17.56 -5.08
C GLU A 339 16.52 -16.85 -6.32
N TYR A 340 17.52 -17.46 -6.95
CA TYR A 340 18.00 -17.05 -8.25
C TYR A 340 16.94 -17.39 -9.29
N VAL A 341 16.36 -16.37 -9.91
CA VAL A 341 15.28 -16.57 -10.88
C VAL A 341 15.88 -17.22 -12.14
N THR A 342 15.51 -18.47 -12.37
CA THR A 342 15.90 -19.24 -13.55
C THR A 342 14.65 -19.58 -14.37
N GLN A 343 14.81 -19.77 -15.68
CA GLN A 343 13.73 -20.40 -16.45
C GLN A 343 13.52 -21.83 -15.93
N MET A 344 12.34 -22.10 -15.39
CA MET A 344 11.87 -23.44 -15.08
C MET A 344 11.85 -24.26 -16.38
N HIS A 345 12.93 -25.00 -16.64
CA HIS A 345 12.94 -25.98 -17.72
C HIS A 345 12.09 -27.16 -17.26
N ARG A 346 11.06 -27.51 -18.04
CA ARG A 346 10.31 -28.74 -17.78
C ARG A 346 11.26 -29.93 -17.92
N PRO A 347 11.19 -30.95 -17.04
CA PRO A 347 12.01 -32.14 -17.16
C PRO A 347 11.86 -32.74 -18.57
N GLY A 348 12.96 -32.79 -19.33
CA GLY A 348 13.00 -33.35 -20.68
C GLY A 348 13.02 -32.36 -21.85
N GLU A 349 12.90 -31.04 -21.60
CA GLU A 349 13.07 -30.03 -22.66
C GLU A 349 14.56 -29.64 -22.83
N PRO A 350 15.07 -29.53 -24.07
CA PRO A 350 16.43 -29.07 -24.34
C PRO A 350 16.62 -27.64 -23.85
N ARG A 351 17.82 -27.32 -23.34
CA ARG A 351 18.21 -25.93 -23.04
C ARG A 351 18.11 -25.11 -24.32
N SER A 352 17.34 -24.02 -24.27
CA SER A 352 17.22 -23.08 -25.38
C SER A 352 18.45 -22.17 -25.44
N ASP A 353 18.93 -21.89 -26.65
CA ASP A 353 19.92 -20.83 -26.91
C ASP A 353 19.28 -19.43 -26.94
N GLU A 354 17.94 -19.34 -26.88
CA GLU A 354 17.24 -18.06 -26.83
C GLU A 354 17.34 -17.42 -25.42
N PRO A 355 17.45 -16.08 -25.35
CA PRO A 355 17.52 -15.38 -24.07
C PRO A 355 16.29 -15.67 -23.21
N PRO A 356 16.47 -15.87 -21.90
CA PRO A 356 15.36 -16.23 -21.03
C PRO A 356 14.37 -15.07 -20.93
N ARG A 357 13.12 -15.29 -21.37
CA ARG A 357 12.00 -14.36 -21.12
C ARG A 357 11.26 -14.77 -19.87
N TYR A 358 11.04 -13.81 -18.98
CA TYR A 358 10.31 -14.00 -17.73
C TYR A 358 8.92 -13.38 -17.82
N THR A 359 7.94 -14.05 -17.24
CA THR A 359 6.52 -13.70 -17.37
C THR A 359 5.94 -13.29 -16.03
N VAL A 360 4.72 -12.75 -16.03
CA VAL A 360 3.99 -12.47 -14.79
C VAL A 360 3.81 -13.75 -13.97
N GLN A 361 3.62 -14.90 -14.63
CA GLN A 361 3.52 -16.18 -13.96
C GLN A 361 4.82 -16.54 -13.22
N THR A 362 5.99 -16.20 -13.75
CA THR A 362 7.27 -16.38 -13.05
C THR A 362 7.28 -15.67 -11.70
N GLY A 363 6.82 -14.41 -11.66
CA GLY A 363 6.72 -13.66 -10.41
C GLY A 363 5.66 -14.24 -9.47
N LEU A 364 4.52 -14.70 -9.99
CA LEU A 364 3.47 -15.36 -9.19
C LEU A 364 3.96 -16.65 -8.54
N ASP A 365 4.71 -17.48 -9.26
CA ASP A 365 5.24 -18.75 -8.76
C ASP A 365 6.26 -18.53 -7.63
N LEU A 366 7.10 -17.50 -7.77
CA LEU A 366 8.03 -17.08 -6.72
C LEU A 366 7.26 -16.56 -5.50
N ALA A 367 6.31 -15.65 -5.69
CA ALA A 367 5.49 -15.08 -4.62
C ALA A 367 4.69 -16.14 -3.84
N ALA A 368 4.32 -17.24 -4.50
CA ALA A 368 3.62 -18.35 -3.86
C ALA A 368 4.50 -19.17 -2.91
N ASN A 369 5.82 -18.99 -2.92
CA ASN A 369 6.75 -19.73 -2.05
C ASN A 369 6.94 -18.99 -0.69
N PRO A 370 6.33 -19.48 0.41
CA PRO A 370 6.44 -18.83 1.72
C PRO A 370 7.83 -18.94 2.35
N LEU A 371 8.73 -19.71 1.74
CA LEU A 371 10.10 -19.87 2.21
C LEU A 371 11.00 -18.69 1.81
N LEU A 372 10.64 -17.96 0.77
CA LEU A 372 11.49 -16.90 0.20
C LEU A 372 11.15 -15.54 0.80
N ASP A 373 12.19 -14.74 1.04
CA ASP A 373 12.10 -13.34 1.44
C ASP A 373 12.31 -12.40 0.23
N TYR A 374 13.06 -12.84 -0.78
CA TYR A 374 13.35 -12.05 -2.00
C TYR A 374 13.58 -12.92 -3.25
N ALA A 375 13.43 -12.30 -4.42
CA ALA A 375 13.78 -12.86 -5.72
C ALA A 375 14.99 -12.12 -6.28
N PHE A 376 15.95 -12.87 -6.85
CA PHE A 376 17.12 -12.31 -7.51
C PHE A 376 17.03 -12.56 -9.02
N LEU A 377 16.62 -11.55 -9.78
CA LEU A 377 16.49 -11.63 -11.23
C LEU A 377 17.82 -11.26 -11.90
N ASN A 378 18.43 -12.23 -12.58
CA ASN A 378 19.66 -11.99 -13.32
C ASN A 378 19.41 -11.62 -14.78
N LEU A 379 19.75 -10.39 -15.15
CA LEU A 379 19.70 -9.88 -16.52
C LEU A 379 21.09 -9.46 -17.04
N GLU A 380 22.17 -9.89 -16.38
CA GLU A 380 23.55 -9.52 -16.72
C GLU A 380 23.92 -9.82 -18.17
N GLN A 381 23.51 -10.99 -18.68
CA GLN A 381 23.88 -11.43 -20.03
C GLN A 381 22.88 -10.95 -21.10
N HIS A 382 21.64 -10.70 -20.69
CA HIS A 382 20.55 -10.33 -21.60
C HIS A 382 19.60 -9.38 -20.87
N TYR A 383 19.86 -8.08 -20.99
CA TYR A 383 19.00 -7.07 -20.38
C TYR A 383 17.65 -6.99 -21.10
N ASP A 384 16.58 -7.34 -20.38
CA ASP A 384 15.21 -7.22 -20.85
C ASP A 384 14.32 -6.56 -19.79
N LEU A 385 13.94 -5.31 -20.05
CA LEU A 385 13.10 -4.53 -19.15
C LEU A 385 11.69 -5.11 -19.02
N GLU A 386 11.18 -5.77 -20.07
CA GLU A 386 9.85 -6.38 -20.04
C GLU A 386 9.81 -7.56 -19.06
N SER A 387 10.84 -8.40 -19.07
CA SER A 387 11.02 -9.46 -18.07
C SER A 387 11.05 -8.93 -16.64
N ALA A 388 11.82 -7.86 -16.37
CA ALA A 388 11.85 -7.24 -15.04
C ALA A 388 10.46 -6.74 -14.61
N ARG A 389 9.76 -6.03 -15.51
CA ARG A 389 8.39 -5.54 -15.28
C ARG A 389 7.41 -6.68 -14.98
N ASN A 390 7.50 -7.77 -15.74
CA ASN A 390 6.63 -8.92 -15.60
C ASN A 390 6.83 -9.63 -14.26
N VAL A 391 8.08 -9.85 -13.86
CA VAL A 391 8.41 -10.45 -12.57
C VAL A 391 7.95 -9.54 -11.43
N ALA A 392 8.26 -8.23 -11.48
CA ALA A 392 7.82 -7.25 -10.48
C ALA A 392 6.29 -7.25 -10.32
N LYS A 393 5.55 -7.28 -11.44
CA LYS A 393 4.09 -7.35 -11.43
C LYS A 393 3.56 -8.64 -10.78
N GLY A 394 4.22 -9.77 -11.02
CA GLY A 394 3.84 -11.04 -10.39
C GLY A 394 4.07 -11.03 -8.89
N LEU A 395 5.25 -10.55 -8.45
CA LEU A 395 5.61 -10.45 -7.03
C LEU A 395 4.72 -9.46 -6.26
N GLY A 396 4.35 -8.34 -6.88
CA GLY A 396 3.51 -7.30 -6.29
C GLY A 396 1.99 -7.56 -6.38
N SER A 397 1.56 -8.71 -6.88
CA SER A 397 0.13 -9.05 -7.00
C SER A 397 -0.52 -9.52 -5.68
N GLY A 398 0.30 -9.78 -4.65
CA GLY A 398 -0.14 -10.03 -3.27
C GLY A 398 -0.47 -8.73 -2.52
N THR A 399 -0.75 -8.82 -1.22
CA THR A 399 -0.92 -7.61 -0.40
C THR A 399 0.43 -6.93 -0.11
N PRO A 400 0.51 -5.62 0.22
CA PRO A 400 1.78 -4.95 0.52
C PRO A 400 2.64 -5.65 1.59
N ASP A 401 2.01 -6.19 2.64
CA ASP A 401 2.66 -7.01 3.69
C ASP A 401 3.22 -8.37 3.18
N GLU A 402 2.86 -8.76 1.96
CA GLU A 402 3.19 -10.04 1.32
C GLU A 402 4.04 -9.85 0.06
N ALA A 403 4.41 -8.62 -0.28
CA ALA A 403 5.24 -8.33 -1.44
C ALA A 403 6.65 -8.85 -1.18
N MET A 404 7.06 -9.83 -1.99
CA MET A 404 8.43 -10.34 -2.00
C MET A 404 9.35 -9.34 -2.69
N ALA A 405 10.50 -9.08 -2.08
CA ALA A 405 11.45 -8.12 -2.62
C ALA A 405 12.04 -8.60 -3.96
N LEU A 406 12.27 -7.68 -4.90
CA LEU A 406 12.93 -7.95 -6.17
C LEU A 406 14.29 -7.24 -6.25
N LEU A 407 15.36 -8.01 -6.32
CA LEU A 407 16.70 -7.53 -6.67
C LEU A 407 17.00 -7.87 -8.12
N VAL A 408 17.42 -6.89 -8.92
CA VAL A 408 17.70 -7.10 -10.35
C VAL A 408 19.18 -6.85 -10.64
N ARG A 409 19.87 -7.85 -11.15
CA ARG A 409 21.25 -7.71 -11.63
C ARG A 409 21.27 -7.28 -13.09
N ILE A 410 21.92 -6.15 -13.35
CA ILE A 410 22.07 -5.58 -14.69
C ILE A 410 23.44 -5.96 -15.28
N PRO A 411 23.66 -5.78 -16.59
CA PRO A 411 24.99 -5.89 -17.19
C PRO A 411 26.01 -4.93 -16.55
N PRO A 412 27.32 -5.25 -16.61
CA PRO A 412 28.36 -4.44 -15.97
C PRO A 412 28.57 -3.08 -16.66
N ILE A 413 29.01 -2.10 -15.87
CA ILE A 413 29.30 -0.74 -16.36
C ILE A 413 30.32 -0.76 -17.49
N SER A 414 31.31 -1.67 -17.42
CA SER A 414 32.32 -1.81 -18.46
C SER A 414 31.80 -2.26 -19.82
N GLU A 415 30.62 -2.90 -19.86
CA GLU A 415 30.01 -3.41 -21.10
C GLU A 415 29.10 -2.35 -21.73
N ASP A 416 28.21 -1.76 -20.93
CA ASP A 416 27.17 -0.86 -21.44
C ASP A 416 27.45 0.64 -21.21
N GLY A 417 28.46 0.97 -20.41
CA GLY A 417 28.81 2.34 -20.06
C GLY A 417 27.96 2.94 -18.92
N VAL A 418 28.40 4.12 -18.47
CA VAL A 418 27.88 4.81 -17.28
C VAL A 418 26.45 5.28 -17.49
N GLU A 419 26.15 5.90 -18.63
CA GLU A 419 24.86 6.51 -18.92
C GLU A 419 23.76 5.45 -19.06
N VAL A 420 24.05 4.34 -19.74
CA VAL A 420 23.12 3.23 -19.91
C VAL A 420 22.86 2.54 -18.58
N SER A 421 23.90 2.26 -17.80
CA SER A 421 23.77 1.63 -16.49
C SER A 421 22.93 2.48 -15.53
N ARG A 422 23.17 3.80 -15.50
CA ARG A 422 22.36 4.77 -14.73
C ARG A 422 20.90 4.78 -15.17
N ALA A 423 20.65 4.77 -16.48
CA ALA A 423 19.29 4.74 -17.00
C ALA A 423 18.53 3.47 -16.57
N ARG A 424 19.19 2.31 -16.61
CA ARG A 424 18.60 1.04 -16.18
C ARG A 424 18.27 1.01 -14.69
N VAL A 425 19.15 1.53 -13.82
CA VAL A 425 18.85 1.68 -12.39
C VAL A 425 17.55 2.46 -12.21
N LYS A 426 17.43 3.61 -12.88
CA LYS A 426 16.23 4.44 -12.83
C LYS A 426 14.98 3.73 -13.35
N GLU A 427 15.09 3.02 -14.48
CA GLU A 427 13.97 2.28 -15.06
C GLU A 427 13.49 1.16 -14.13
N LEU A 428 14.39 0.37 -13.56
CA LEU A 428 14.05 -0.76 -12.70
C LEU A 428 13.40 -0.30 -11.39
N LEU A 429 13.94 0.74 -10.75
CA LEU A 429 13.35 1.30 -9.54
C LEU A 429 11.97 1.91 -9.81
N ALA A 430 11.78 2.58 -10.95
CA ALA A 430 10.48 3.13 -11.35
C ALA A 430 9.42 2.03 -11.63
N LEU A 431 9.84 0.79 -11.85
CA LEU A 431 8.97 -0.36 -12.07
C LEU A 431 8.66 -1.15 -10.81
N GLY A 432 9.21 -0.74 -9.67
CA GLY A 432 8.97 -1.36 -8.37
C GLY A 432 9.96 -2.47 -8.03
N ALA A 433 11.15 -2.50 -8.61
CA ALA A 433 12.25 -3.29 -8.05
C ALA A 433 12.72 -2.65 -6.73
N ASP A 434 12.90 -3.46 -5.68
CA ASP A 434 13.40 -3.02 -4.38
C ASP A 434 14.90 -2.71 -4.43
N GLY A 435 15.63 -3.29 -5.37
CA GLY A 435 17.06 -3.02 -5.53
C GLY A 435 17.67 -3.42 -6.85
N VAL A 436 18.85 -2.84 -7.11
CA VAL A 436 19.64 -3.09 -8.31
C VAL A 436 21.04 -3.54 -7.92
N VAL A 437 21.52 -4.57 -8.61
CA VAL A 437 22.83 -5.21 -8.38
C VAL A 437 23.76 -4.85 -9.52
N LEU A 438 24.92 -4.30 -9.16
CA LEU A 438 25.95 -3.82 -10.08
C LEU A 438 27.11 -4.83 -10.05
N PRO A 439 27.24 -5.70 -11.07
CA PRO A 439 28.26 -6.72 -11.12
C PRO A 439 29.61 -6.19 -11.61
N HIS A 440 30.65 -6.96 -11.34
CA HIS A 440 32.02 -6.73 -11.83
C HIS A 440 32.58 -5.35 -11.51
N VAL A 441 32.32 -4.82 -10.31
CA VAL A 441 32.97 -3.57 -9.86
C VAL A 441 34.47 -3.84 -9.71
N ARG A 442 35.31 -3.08 -10.43
CA ARG A 442 36.76 -3.36 -10.53
C ARG A 442 37.66 -2.44 -9.72
N SER A 443 37.15 -1.31 -9.26
CA SER A 443 37.92 -0.34 -8.48
C SER A 443 37.03 0.51 -7.58
N ALA A 444 37.67 1.25 -6.67
CA ALA A 444 36.98 2.26 -5.87
C ALA A 444 36.38 3.41 -6.73
N GLU A 445 36.98 3.75 -7.87
CA GLU A 445 36.42 4.76 -8.79
C GLU A 445 35.13 4.27 -9.45
N GLU A 446 35.11 3.01 -9.90
CA GLU A 446 33.92 2.41 -10.48
C GLU A 446 32.82 2.21 -9.42
N ALA A 447 33.19 1.85 -8.18
CA ALA A 447 32.27 1.78 -7.05
C ALA A 447 31.57 3.14 -6.78
N ARG A 448 32.33 4.25 -6.74
CA ARG A 448 31.74 5.60 -6.62
C ARG A 448 30.78 5.92 -7.75
N THR A 449 31.17 5.54 -8.98
CA THR A 449 30.34 5.75 -10.16
C THR A 449 29.02 4.97 -10.05
N ALA A 450 29.08 3.69 -9.65
CA ALA A 450 27.92 2.85 -9.42
C ALA A 450 26.99 3.43 -8.32
N ILE A 451 27.56 3.86 -7.19
CA ILE A 451 26.80 4.50 -6.09
C ILE A 451 26.07 5.75 -6.60
N SER A 452 26.71 6.56 -7.45
CA SER A 452 26.10 7.78 -8.00
C SER A 452 24.83 7.53 -8.81
N PHE A 453 24.58 6.29 -9.27
CA PHE A 453 23.35 5.96 -10.01
C PHE A 453 22.11 6.01 -9.13
N PHE A 454 22.30 5.93 -7.81
CA PHE A 454 21.23 5.96 -6.81
C PHE A 454 21.05 7.34 -6.16
N GLU A 455 21.73 8.38 -6.63
CA GLU A 455 21.48 9.75 -6.16
C GLU A 455 20.02 10.15 -6.32
N GLY A 456 19.40 10.63 -5.24
CA GLY A 456 17.98 10.98 -5.20
C GLY A 456 17.05 9.84 -4.81
N TYR A 457 17.55 8.61 -4.62
CA TYR A 457 16.82 7.50 -4.03
C TYR A 457 17.16 7.34 -2.55
N ASN A 458 16.21 6.81 -1.78
CA ASN A 458 16.37 6.58 -0.34
C ASN A 458 17.04 5.23 -0.10
N VAL A 459 18.33 5.14 -0.44
CA VAL A 459 19.12 3.89 -0.34
C VAL A 459 19.36 3.51 1.12
N TRP A 460 18.99 2.29 1.50
CA TRP A 460 19.29 1.75 2.81
C TRP A 460 20.79 1.52 2.97
N SER A 461 21.34 1.97 4.09
CA SER A 461 22.72 1.71 4.49
C SER A 461 22.83 1.86 6.01
N PRO A 462 23.95 1.44 6.63
CA PRO A 462 24.20 1.72 8.04
C PRO A 462 24.13 3.23 8.37
N SER A 463 24.54 4.08 7.43
CA SER A 463 24.43 5.55 7.53
C SER A 463 23.05 6.12 7.22
N ASN A 464 22.16 5.33 6.62
CA ASN A 464 20.77 5.70 6.31
C ASN A 464 19.83 4.54 6.68
N PRO A 465 19.55 4.35 7.99
CA PRO A 465 18.76 3.22 8.46
C PRO A 465 17.28 3.31 8.06
N ASP A 466 16.80 4.46 7.60
CA ASP A 466 15.42 4.68 7.12
C ASP A 466 15.27 4.46 5.61
N GLY A 467 16.34 4.01 4.94
CA GLY A 467 16.31 3.68 3.51
C GLY A 467 15.39 2.52 3.17
N ASP A 468 14.83 2.55 1.96
CA ASP A 468 13.94 1.53 1.39
C ASP A 468 14.43 0.94 0.06
N VAL A 469 15.48 1.51 -0.56
CA VAL A 469 16.10 0.98 -1.79
C VAL A 469 17.38 0.21 -1.47
N VAL A 470 17.59 -0.93 -2.13
CA VAL A 470 18.83 -1.72 -2.05
C VAL A 470 19.75 -1.38 -3.23
N ALA A 471 20.94 -0.88 -2.92
CA ALA A 471 22.04 -0.76 -3.88
C ALA A 471 23.12 -1.80 -3.54
N MET A 472 23.34 -2.76 -4.44
CA MET A 472 24.27 -3.86 -4.21
C MET A 472 25.46 -3.77 -5.15
N LEU A 473 26.67 -3.71 -4.58
CA LEU A 473 27.93 -3.78 -5.30
C LEU A 473 28.46 -5.21 -5.20
N LEU A 474 28.82 -5.78 -6.33
CA LEU A 474 29.32 -7.14 -6.42
C LEU A 474 30.76 -7.12 -6.94
N VAL A 475 31.69 -7.47 -6.05
CA VAL A 475 33.14 -7.50 -6.32
C VAL A 475 33.54 -8.92 -6.75
N GLU A 476 34.07 -9.03 -7.96
CA GLU A 476 34.35 -10.31 -8.60
C GLU A 476 35.70 -10.34 -9.32
N ASP A 477 36.38 -9.20 -9.39
CA ASP A 477 37.68 -9.02 -10.03
C ASP A 477 38.80 -9.09 -8.98
N PRO A 478 39.87 -9.88 -9.16
CA PRO A 478 40.97 -9.96 -8.20
C PRO A 478 41.60 -8.60 -7.86
N ASP A 479 41.64 -7.65 -8.81
CA ASP A 479 42.32 -6.37 -8.63
C ASP A 479 41.55 -5.44 -7.67
N VAL A 480 40.22 -5.58 -7.57
CA VAL A 480 39.39 -4.73 -6.70
C VAL A 480 39.68 -4.93 -5.21
N PHE A 481 40.30 -6.06 -4.84
CA PHE A 481 40.59 -6.38 -3.45
C PHE A 481 41.66 -5.46 -2.84
N ALA A 482 42.49 -4.81 -3.67
CA ALA A 482 43.38 -3.75 -3.21
C ALA A 482 42.62 -2.51 -2.70
N ASP A 483 41.40 -2.30 -3.20
CA ASP A 483 40.53 -1.15 -2.92
C ASP A 483 39.40 -1.47 -1.92
N LEU A 484 39.35 -2.72 -1.41
CA LEU A 484 38.19 -3.22 -0.67
C LEU A 484 37.88 -2.41 0.60
N GLU A 485 38.91 -2.00 1.34
CA GLU A 485 38.75 -1.15 2.53
C GLU A 485 38.17 0.23 2.15
N GLU A 486 38.59 0.80 1.04
CA GLU A 486 38.07 2.09 0.56
C GLU A 486 36.60 1.96 0.17
N ILE A 487 36.26 0.93 -0.61
CA ILE A 487 34.88 0.64 -1.06
C ILE A 487 33.96 0.41 0.14
N ALA A 488 34.38 -0.42 1.11
CA ALA A 488 33.59 -0.74 2.29
C ALA A 488 33.22 0.50 3.13
N ASN A 489 34.07 1.54 3.14
CA ASN A 489 33.80 2.76 3.89
C ASN A 489 33.02 3.83 3.10
N MET A 490 32.64 3.58 1.84
CA MET A 490 31.82 4.52 1.07
C MET A 490 30.37 4.55 1.57
N PRO A 491 29.74 5.72 1.70
CA PRO A 491 28.32 5.81 1.99
C PRO A 491 27.47 5.57 0.73
N GLY A 492 26.16 5.39 0.90
CA GLY A 492 25.20 5.43 -0.20
C GLY A 492 24.93 4.10 -0.90
N TYR A 493 25.31 2.98 -0.29
CA TYR A 493 24.92 1.64 -0.75
C TYR A 493 24.66 0.66 0.39
N SER A 494 24.05 -0.46 0.05
CA SER A 494 23.38 -1.38 0.99
C SER A 494 24.16 -2.66 1.23
N VAL A 495 24.74 -3.20 0.15
CA VAL A 495 25.32 -4.54 0.13
C VAL A 495 26.66 -4.49 -0.57
N LEU A 496 27.68 -5.03 0.09
CA LEU A 496 28.96 -5.38 -0.51
C LEU A 496 29.05 -6.91 -0.50
N ALA A 497 29.09 -7.51 -1.68
CA ALA A 497 29.09 -8.95 -1.82
C ALA A 497 30.18 -9.41 -2.78
N CYS A 498 30.59 -10.67 -2.66
CA CYS A 498 31.52 -11.30 -3.58
C CYS A 498 30.80 -12.30 -4.49
N GLY A 499 30.97 -12.14 -5.79
CA GLY A 499 30.55 -13.16 -6.75
C GLY A 499 31.59 -14.26 -6.86
N ILE A 500 31.59 -15.14 -5.87
CA ILE A 500 32.62 -16.18 -5.69
C ILE A 500 32.82 -17.06 -6.94
N GLY A 501 31.79 -17.29 -7.75
CA GLY A 501 31.88 -18.07 -8.99
C GLY A 501 32.73 -17.37 -10.06
N SER A 502 32.45 -16.09 -10.33
CA SER A 502 33.23 -15.26 -11.25
C SER A 502 34.66 -15.07 -10.74
N LEU A 503 34.83 -14.80 -9.44
CA LEU A 503 36.15 -14.65 -8.84
C LEU A 503 36.98 -15.92 -8.93
N THR A 504 36.38 -17.09 -8.68
CA THR A 504 37.05 -18.39 -8.86
C THR A 504 37.56 -18.53 -10.29
N ASN A 505 36.76 -18.15 -11.29
CA ASN A 505 37.19 -18.22 -12.69
C ASN A 505 38.33 -17.23 -12.98
N ALA A 506 38.24 -16.01 -12.46
CA ALA A 506 39.29 -14.99 -12.62
C ALA A 506 40.63 -15.40 -11.97
N LEU A 507 40.57 -16.19 -10.90
CA LEU A 507 41.73 -16.79 -10.22
C LEU A 507 42.18 -18.12 -10.83
N GLY A 508 41.76 -18.43 -12.08
CA GLY A 508 42.19 -19.65 -12.77
C GLY A 508 41.62 -20.94 -12.20
N GLY A 509 40.48 -20.88 -11.51
CA GLY A 509 39.81 -22.03 -10.90
C GLY A 509 40.16 -22.26 -9.43
N ASP A 510 40.95 -21.39 -8.81
CA ASP A 510 41.35 -21.51 -7.41
C ASP A 510 40.20 -21.14 -6.45
N ARG A 511 39.44 -22.17 -6.05
CA ARG A 511 38.32 -22.03 -5.12
C ARG A 511 38.75 -21.68 -3.70
N GLU A 512 39.94 -22.10 -3.27
CA GLU A 512 40.41 -21.82 -1.92
C GLU A 512 40.80 -20.35 -1.77
N ALA A 513 41.50 -19.81 -2.78
CA ALA A 513 41.79 -18.38 -2.86
C ALA A 513 40.51 -17.54 -2.96
N ALA A 514 39.56 -17.94 -3.81
CA ALA A 514 38.28 -17.24 -3.94
C ALA A 514 37.46 -17.26 -2.64
N GLU A 515 37.43 -18.39 -1.92
CA GLU A 515 36.75 -18.50 -0.63
C GLU A 515 37.39 -17.59 0.43
N LYS A 516 38.73 -17.52 0.48
CA LYS A 516 39.45 -16.62 1.39
C LYS A 516 39.07 -15.16 1.14
N LEU A 517 39.08 -14.73 -0.11
CA LEU A 517 38.73 -13.37 -0.52
C LEU A 517 37.24 -13.08 -0.26
N ASN A 518 36.35 -14.03 -0.51
CA ASN A 518 34.93 -13.91 -0.16
C ASN A 518 34.72 -13.67 1.35
N LEU A 519 35.48 -14.37 2.21
CA LEU A 519 35.42 -14.13 3.66
C LEU A 519 36.04 -12.79 4.08
N GLU A 520 36.98 -12.27 3.29
CA GLU A 520 37.51 -10.91 3.47
C GLU A 520 36.42 -9.86 3.21
N VAL A 521 35.65 -10.02 2.11
CA VAL A 521 34.49 -9.16 1.81
C VAL A 521 33.47 -9.19 2.94
N LEU A 522 33.12 -10.38 3.43
CA LEU A 522 32.21 -10.53 4.57
C LEU A 522 32.74 -9.79 5.82
N ALA A 523 34.03 -9.91 6.13
CA ALA A 523 34.62 -9.24 7.29
C ALA A 523 34.54 -7.71 7.17
N HIS A 524 34.76 -7.16 5.98
CA HIS A 524 34.58 -5.72 5.72
C HIS A 524 33.11 -5.31 5.85
N SER A 525 32.18 -6.04 5.24
CA SER A 525 30.74 -5.79 5.32
C SER A 525 30.25 -5.78 6.78
N GLN A 526 30.64 -6.78 7.57
CA GLN A 526 30.31 -6.87 8.99
C GLN A 526 30.91 -5.72 9.80
N ARG A 527 32.15 -5.32 9.53
CA ARG A 527 32.81 -4.19 10.22
C ARG A 527 32.03 -2.89 10.07
N VAL A 528 31.48 -2.63 8.89
CA VAL A 528 30.73 -1.40 8.61
C VAL A 528 29.22 -1.55 8.81
N GLY A 529 28.74 -2.75 9.17
CA GLY A 529 27.33 -3.04 9.42
C GLY A 529 26.48 -3.21 8.16
N MET A 530 27.09 -3.42 6.99
CA MET A 530 26.38 -3.70 5.74
C MET A 530 26.00 -5.17 5.63
N ALA A 531 25.00 -5.45 4.79
CA ALA A 531 24.67 -6.82 4.43
C ALA A 531 25.66 -7.39 3.41
N ASP A 532 25.90 -8.70 3.51
CA ASP A 532 26.65 -9.49 2.53
C ASP A 532 25.75 -10.64 2.03
N VAL A 533 25.82 -10.92 0.73
CA VAL A 533 24.98 -11.90 0.04
C VAL A 533 25.85 -12.95 -0.63
N ILE A 534 25.56 -14.23 -0.37
CA ILE A 534 26.33 -15.35 -0.92
C ILE A 534 25.41 -16.44 -1.48
N THR A 535 25.89 -17.17 -2.48
CA THR A 535 25.19 -18.37 -2.95
C THR A 535 25.36 -19.54 -1.98
N ALA A 536 24.31 -20.33 -1.79
CA ALA A 536 24.31 -21.46 -0.86
C ALA A 536 23.56 -22.68 -1.41
N ASN A 537 23.97 -23.85 -0.93
CA ASN A 537 23.36 -25.15 -1.20
C ASN A 537 23.13 -25.90 0.13
N PRO A 538 22.48 -27.09 0.15
CA PRO A 538 22.20 -27.79 1.39
C PRO A 538 23.45 -28.11 2.22
N GLU A 539 24.60 -28.29 1.56
CA GLU A 539 25.86 -28.60 2.21
C GLU A 539 26.54 -27.37 2.85
N SER A 540 26.26 -26.15 2.37
CA SER A 540 26.94 -24.92 2.80
C SER A 540 26.06 -23.94 3.59
N VAL A 541 24.74 -23.98 3.43
CA VAL A 541 23.84 -22.92 3.93
C VAL A 541 23.92 -22.69 5.44
N GLU A 542 23.98 -23.73 6.26
CA GLU A 542 24.10 -23.57 7.71
C GLU A 542 25.42 -22.90 8.10
N MET A 543 26.49 -23.25 7.39
CA MET A 543 27.82 -22.69 7.60
C MET A 543 27.84 -21.21 7.19
N ARG A 544 27.22 -20.84 6.05
CA ARG A 544 27.08 -19.43 5.62
C ARG A 544 26.30 -18.59 6.62
N VAL A 545 25.19 -19.11 7.15
CA VAL A 545 24.43 -18.42 8.21
C VAL A 545 25.28 -18.23 9.46
N LYS A 546 26.03 -19.25 9.90
CA LYS A 546 26.93 -19.15 11.07
C LYS A 546 28.10 -18.19 10.86
N GLN A 547 28.59 -18.06 9.62
CA GLN A 547 29.60 -17.05 9.26
C GLN A 547 29.04 -15.62 9.34
N GLY A 548 27.72 -15.46 9.24
CA GLY A 548 27.04 -14.17 9.37
C GLY A 548 26.71 -13.51 8.03
N PHE A 549 26.62 -14.28 6.94
CA PHE A 549 26.00 -13.78 5.71
C PHE A 549 24.51 -13.47 5.95
N LEU A 550 24.07 -12.31 5.49
CA LEU A 550 22.69 -11.85 5.69
C LEU A 550 21.79 -12.10 4.48
N GLY A 551 22.34 -12.28 3.28
CA GLY A 551 21.58 -12.76 2.12
C GLY A 551 22.06 -14.13 1.66
N LEU A 552 21.14 -15.10 1.59
CA LEU A 552 21.43 -16.46 1.18
C LEU A 552 20.68 -16.73 -0.13
N LEU A 553 21.44 -16.79 -1.22
CA LEU A 553 20.92 -16.97 -2.56
C LEU A 553 20.95 -18.44 -2.97
N VAL A 554 19.79 -19.05 -3.15
CA VAL A 554 19.64 -20.46 -3.51
C VAL A 554 19.26 -20.62 -4.97
N TYR A 555 19.55 -21.78 -5.54
CA TYR A 555 19.17 -22.11 -6.92
C TYR A 555 19.05 -23.63 -7.12
N GLY A 556 18.31 -24.02 -8.15
CA GLY A 556 18.18 -25.41 -8.58
C GLY A 556 17.20 -26.25 -7.75
N PRO A 557 17.10 -27.57 -8.04
CA PRO A 557 16.01 -28.42 -7.54
C PRO A 557 16.00 -28.62 -6.02
N LYS A 558 17.10 -28.31 -5.33
CA LYS A 558 17.20 -28.39 -3.87
C LYS A 558 16.96 -27.05 -3.16
N ALA A 559 16.56 -25.99 -3.88
CA ALA A 559 16.36 -24.65 -3.30
C ALA A 559 15.49 -24.66 -2.03
N ALA A 560 14.33 -25.33 -2.07
CA ALA A 560 13.43 -25.41 -0.91
C ALA A 560 14.04 -26.12 0.31
N GLU A 561 14.85 -27.17 0.09
CA GLU A 561 15.59 -27.86 1.15
C GLU A 561 16.64 -26.92 1.76
N THR A 562 17.44 -26.27 0.91
CA THR A 562 18.46 -25.30 1.33
C THR A 562 17.87 -24.19 2.19
N VAL A 563 16.74 -23.60 1.78
CA VAL A 563 16.11 -22.50 2.52
C VAL A 563 15.61 -22.97 3.88
N ARG A 564 15.06 -24.18 4.00
CA ARG A 564 14.63 -24.74 5.29
C ARG A 564 15.79 -24.94 6.25
N LEU A 565 16.90 -25.52 5.78
CA LEU A 565 18.11 -25.71 6.59
C LEU A 565 18.69 -24.36 7.03
N GLY A 566 18.76 -23.40 6.11
CA GLY A 566 19.23 -22.05 6.40
C GLY A 566 18.37 -21.31 7.41
N ARG A 567 17.04 -21.31 7.25
CA ARG A 567 16.10 -20.68 8.19
C ARG A 567 16.23 -21.29 9.59
N ALA A 568 16.28 -22.62 9.69
CA ALA A 568 16.50 -23.31 10.95
C ALA A 568 17.83 -22.88 11.61
N ALA A 569 18.92 -22.79 10.85
CA ALA A 569 20.21 -22.30 11.36
C ALA A 569 20.17 -20.82 11.79
N ALA A 570 19.31 -20.02 11.18
CA ALA A 570 19.08 -18.62 11.52
C ALA A 570 18.06 -18.42 12.67
N GLY A 571 17.50 -19.50 13.21
CA GLY A 571 16.44 -19.43 14.23
C GLY A 571 15.12 -18.84 13.71
N ARG A 572 14.84 -19.03 12.41
CA ARG A 572 13.64 -18.56 11.71
C ARG A 572 12.72 -19.69 11.27
#